data_AF-A0A831S8S4-F1
#
_entry.id   AF-A0A831S8S4-F1
#
_cell.length_a   1.000
_cell.length_b   1.000
_cell.length_c   1.000
_cell.angle_alpha   90.00
_cell.angle_beta   90.00
_cell.angle_gamma   90.00
#
_symmetry.space_group_name_H-M   'P 1'
#
loop_
_entity.id
_entity.type
_entity.pdbx_description
1 polymer ?
#
loop_
_entity_poly.entity_id
_entity_poly.type
_entity_poly.pdbx_seq_one_letter_code
_entity_poly.pdbx_strand_id
1 'polypeptide(L)'
;MSKIECKYSKGAVNRAGNILLDRTSTEHDKAKEVLDNWRACHIAPLNSFQTSLRRKLGQLDQGALVSQRLKRTPSILSKLEREPKMKMARMQDIGGIRAVVKDMQKVRKIESAYKNGTKIFTIVKGGRDYINYPKNSGYRSIHLIFKCKNGFSIEFQIRTHIQHAWATAVETMGTFLNHSLKSSEGPDEWLEFFSLASSAFAILESTPRISPYDRLSDKETFEKLLKTEARLDVITKLTGFRVVARQIKDDKKKGHYHLVTLDLDKMMANIQSYQPKDIGLANIEYSKKEAEVNAGKNIQVVLVSSESISALKKAYPSYFLDAELFSKQISVIRKQLAKMR
;
A
#
# COMPACT_ATOMS: atom_id res chain seq x y z
N MET A 1 13.37 20.95 -17.64
CA MET A 1 12.61 19.77 -17.18
C MET A 1 13.32 18.54 -17.73
N SER A 2 13.92 17.67 -16.90
CA SER A 2 14.34 16.37 -17.43
C SER A 2 13.08 15.51 -17.60
N LYS A 3 12.62 15.40 -18.84
CA LYS A 3 11.52 14.51 -19.20
C LYS A 3 12.01 13.08 -18.92
N ILE A 4 11.26 12.31 -18.14
CA ILE A 4 11.61 10.90 -17.92
C ILE A 4 11.48 10.20 -19.28
N GLU A 5 12.62 9.75 -19.80
CA GLU A 5 12.70 9.04 -21.06
C GLU A 5 12.60 7.53 -20.82
N CYS A 6 11.71 6.87 -21.56
CA CYS A 6 11.56 5.42 -21.50
C CYS A 6 12.52 4.78 -22.49
N LYS A 7 13.72 4.45 -22.00
CA LYS A 7 14.88 4.07 -22.81
C LYS A 7 14.81 2.62 -23.31
N TYR A 8 14.12 1.76 -22.58
CA TYR A 8 14.18 0.31 -22.80
C TYR A 8 12.91 -0.27 -23.43
N SER A 9 13.09 -1.22 -24.35
CA SER A 9 11.99 -1.98 -24.92
C SER A 9 11.38 -2.95 -23.91
N LYS A 10 10.13 -3.38 -24.13
CA LYS A 10 9.47 -4.40 -23.28
C LYS A 10 10.27 -5.71 -23.22
N GLY A 11 10.98 -6.07 -24.29
CA GLY A 11 11.86 -7.24 -24.33
C GLY A 11 13.04 -7.09 -23.36
N ALA A 12 13.69 -5.92 -23.37
CA ALA A 12 14.79 -5.62 -22.45
C ALA A 12 14.31 -5.63 -20.98
N VAL A 13 13.15 -5.04 -20.69
CA VAL A 13 12.55 -5.04 -19.35
C VAL A 13 12.25 -6.46 -18.87
N ASN A 14 11.75 -7.33 -19.74
CA ASN A 14 11.49 -8.73 -19.38
C ASN A 14 12.79 -9.50 -19.11
N ARG A 15 13.83 -9.29 -19.92
CA ARG A 15 15.15 -9.91 -19.67
C ARG A 15 15.76 -9.44 -18.35
N ALA A 16 15.69 -8.14 -18.07
CA ALA A 16 16.14 -7.58 -16.80
C ALA A 16 15.42 -8.23 -15.60
N GLY A 17 14.11 -8.48 -15.73
CA GLY A 17 13.37 -9.20 -14.70
C GLY A 17 13.88 -10.62 -14.43
N ASN A 18 14.24 -11.36 -15.47
CA ASN A 18 14.82 -12.71 -15.30
C ASN A 18 16.22 -12.64 -14.70
N ILE A 19 17.05 -11.69 -15.15
CA ILE A 19 18.41 -11.48 -14.62
C ILE A 19 18.36 -11.18 -13.13
N LEU A 20 17.43 -10.34 -12.68
CA LEU A 20 17.29 -9.98 -11.26
C LEU A 20 16.79 -11.13 -10.37
N LEU A 21 16.25 -12.21 -10.95
CA LEU A 21 15.91 -13.43 -10.21
C LEU A 21 17.07 -14.42 -10.15
N ASP A 22 17.98 -14.35 -11.11
CA ASP A 22 19.12 -15.23 -11.22
C ASP A 22 20.26 -14.75 -10.31
N ARG A 23 20.34 -15.35 -9.12
CA ARG A 23 21.37 -15.05 -8.11
C ARG A 23 22.82 -15.25 -8.60
N THR A 24 23.02 -15.97 -9.70
CA THR A 24 24.35 -16.23 -10.26
C THR A 24 24.79 -15.20 -11.30
N SER A 25 23.88 -14.33 -11.75
CA SER A 25 24.19 -13.35 -12.77
C SER A 25 25.18 -12.28 -12.31
N THR A 26 26.08 -11.85 -13.19
CA THR A 26 26.96 -10.69 -12.95
C THR A 26 26.35 -9.39 -13.48
N GLU A 27 25.17 -9.44 -14.11
CA GLU A 27 24.54 -8.28 -14.75
C GLU A 27 23.42 -7.62 -13.91
N HIS A 28 23.37 -7.92 -12.61
CA HIS A 28 22.36 -7.38 -11.69
C HIS A 28 22.26 -5.85 -11.73
N ASP A 29 23.39 -5.15 -11.77
CA ASP A 29 23.41 -3.68 -11.78
C ASP A 29 22.77 -3.09 -13.05
N LYS A 30 23.09 -3.65 -14.22
CA LYS A 30 22.47 -3.24 -15.50
C LYS A 30 20.98 -3.55 -15.50
N ALA A 31 20.59 -4.73 -15.03
CA ALA A 31 19.19 -5.13 -14.96
C ALA A 31 18.40 -4.24 -13.96
N LYS A 32 19.05 -3.82 -12.88
CA LYS A 32 18.50 -2.88 -11.90
C LYS A 32 18.27 -1.49 -12.52
N GLU A 33 19.19 -0.99 -13.34
CA GLU A 33 19.00 0.26 -14.09
C GLU A 33 17.78 0.19 -15.02
N VAL A 34 17.60 -0.92 -15.73
CA VAL A 34 16.43 -1.14 -16.59
C VAL A 34 15.13 -1.13 -15.78
N LEU A 35 15.10 -1.81 -14.63
CA LEU A 35 13.95 -1.81 -13.73
C LEU A 35 13.64 -0.39 -13.21
N ASP A 36 14.65 0.38 -12.82
CA ASP A 36 14.46 1.71 -12.28
C ASP A 36 13.94 2.69 -13.34
N ASN A 37 14.46 2.63 -14.57
CA ASN A 37 13.90 3.37 -15.70
C ASN A 37 12.45 2.96 -16.00
N TRP A 38 12.14 1.65 -15.98
CA TRP A 38 10.79 1.15 -16.19
C TRP A 38 9.81 1.65 -15.13
N ARG A 39 10.23 1.68 -13.86
CA ARG A 39 9.45 2.27 -12.76
C ARG A 39 9.26 3.77 -12.95
N ALA A 40 10.32 4.51 -13.28
CA ALA A 40 10.26 5.95 -13.51
C ALA A 40 9.26 6.32 -14.64
N CYS A 41 9.17 5.51 -15.69
CA CYS A 41 8.19 5.69 -16.77
C CYS A 41 6.72 5.70 -16.32
N HIS A 42 6.40 5.12 -15.16
CA HIS A 42 5.03 5.11 -14.62
C HIS A 42 4.68 6.42 -13.89
N ILE A 43 5.63 7.31 -13.62
CA ILE A 43 5.39 8.56 -12.87
C ILE A 43 4.47 9.51 -13.63
N ALA A 44 4.74 9.74 -14.93
CA ALA A 44 3.92 10.62 -15.76
C ALA A 44 2.43 10.16 -15.84
N PRO A 45 2.11 8.88 -16.16
CA PRO A 45 0.73 8.42 -16.13
C PRO A 45 0.13 8.43 -14.72
N LEU A 46 0.90 8.13 -13.66
CA LEU A 46 0.41 8.27 -12.29
C LEU A 46 -0.02 9.70 -11.97
N ASN A 47 0.81 10.70 -12.27
CA ASN A 47 0.49 12.11 -12.04
C ASN A 47 -0.78 12.53 -12.80
N SER A 48 -0.90 12.13 -14.08
CA SER A 48 -2.10 12.39 -14.88
C SER A 48 -3.36 11.79 -14.27
N PHE A 49 -3.27 10.54 -13.78
CA PHE A 49 -4.38 9.88 -13.09
C PHE A 49 -4.72 10.61 -11.79
N GLN A 50 -3.71 11.03 -11.02
CA GLN A 50 -3.88 11.78 -9.77
C GLN A 50 -4.72 13.03 -9.95
N THR A 51 -4.36 13.83 -10.97
CA THR A 51 -5.03 15.10 -11.23
C THR A 51 -6.51 14.88 -11.55
N SER A 52 -6.81 13.85 -12.36
CA SER A 52 -8.19 13.45 -12.63
C SER A 52 -8.92 12.98 -11.37
N LEU A 53 -8.26 12.16 -10.56
CA LEU A 53 -8.83 11.59 -9.34
C LEU A 53 -9.12 12.65 -8.29
N ARG A 54 -8.19 13.56 -8.02
CA ARG A 54 -8.38 14.66 -7.07
C ARG A 54 -9.52 15.58 -7.47
N ARG A 55 -9.63 15.94 -8.75
CA ARG A 55 -10.76 16.75 -9.24
C ARG A 55 -12.10 16.05 -8.98
N LYS A 56 -12.17 14.75 -9.23
CA LYS A 56 -13.40 13.97 -8.99
C LYS A 56 -13.72 13.84 -7.50
N LEU A 57 -12.71 13.63 -6.67
CA LEU A 57 -12.87 13.52 -5.22
C LEU A 57 -13.22 14.85 -4.56
N GLY A 58 -12.71 15.99 -5.05
CA GLY A 58 -13.09 17.32 -4.52
C GLY A 58 -14.61 17.59 -4.58
N GLN A 59 -15.31 16.94 -5.51
CA GLN A 59 -16.78 17.01 -5.64
C GLN A 59 -17.52 15.96 -4.81
N LEU A 60 -16.87 14.84 -4.47
CA LEU A 60 -17.53 13.68 -3.86
C LEU A 60 -17.19 13.50 -2.38
N ASP A 61 -15.93 13.74 -1.99
CA ASP A 61 -15.40 13.57 -0.64
C ASP A 61 -14.15 14.44 -0.47
N GLN A 62 -14.33 15.65 0.07
CA GLN A 62 -13.24 16.60 0.31
C GLN A 62 -12.21 16.10 1.34
N GLY A 63 -12.60 15.15 2.20
CA GLY A 63 -11.72 14.54 3.19
C GLY A 63 -10.90 13.36 2.66
N ALA A 64 -11.10 12.97 1.40
CA ALA A 64 -10.46 11.79 0.84
C ALA A 64 -8.94 11.95 0.74
N LEU A 65 -8.22 10.90 1.13
CA LEU A 65 -6.77 10.83 0.98
C LEU A 65 -6.44 10.18 -0.36
N VAL A 66 -5.66 10.89 -1.18
CA VAL A 66 -5.12 10.35 -2.44
C VAL A 66 -3.62 10.19 -2.31
N SER A 67 -3.13 8.99 -2.61
CA SER A 67 -1.71 8.69 -2.56
C SER A 67 -1.25 7.82 -3.73
N GLN A 68 0.03 7.94 -4.08
CA GLN A 68 0.63 7.17 -5.17
C GLN A 68 1.95 6.55 -4.73
N ARG A 69 2.22 5.37 -5.27
CA ARG A 69 3.45 4.62 -4.98
C ARG A 69 3.88 3.83 -6.20
N LEU A 70 5.17 3.81 -6.47
CA LEU A 70 5.77 2.81 -7.35
C LEU A 70 6.03 1.52 -6.57
N LYS A 71 5.76 0.38 -7.18
CA LYS A 71 6.00 -0.91 -6.54
C LYS A 71 7.49 -1.11 -6.24
N ARG A 72 7.80 -1.55 -5.02
CA ARG A 72 9.18 -1.75 -4.53
C ARG A 72 9.85 -2.91 -5.27
N THR A 73 11.17 -2.86 -5.43
CA THR A 73 11.94 -3.91 -6.12
C THR A 73 11.73 -5.29 -5.48
N PRO A 74 11.85 -5.47 -4.15
CA PRO A 74 11.62 -6.79 -3.54
C PRO A 74 10.22 -7.33 -3.81
N SER A 75 9.20 -6.47 -3.85
CA SER A 75 7.82 -6.87 -4.15
C SER A 75 7.58 -7.18 -5.63
N ILE A 76 8.40 -6.63 -6.54
CA ILE A 76 8.39 -6.99 -7.96
C ILE A 76 9.03 -8.37 -8.14
N LEU A 77 10.22 -8.58 -7.55
CA LEU A 77 10.95 -9.85 -7.64
C LEU A 77 10.15 -11.00 -7.03
N SER A 78 9.67 -10.86 -5.79
CA SER A 78 8.81 -11.86 -5.14
C SER A 78 7.57 -12.22 -5.96
N LYS A 79 6.98 -11.27 -6.69
CA LYS A 79 5.85 -11.56 -7.58
C LYS A 79 6.28 -12.34 -8.83
N LEU A 80 7.44 -12.03 -9.40
CA LEU A 80 7.98 -12.77 -10.54
C LEU A 80 8.35 -14.22 -10.14
N GLU A 81 8.89 -14.42 -8.93
CA GLU A 81 9.17 -15.75 -8.37
C GLU A 81 7.90 -16.57 -8.15
N ARG A 82 6.89 -16.00 -7.47
CA ARG A 82 5.64 -16.70 -7.16
C ARG A 82 4.76 -16.97 -8.38
N GLU A 83 4.87 -16.15 -9.42
CA GLU A 83 4.09 -16.29 -10.66
C GLU A 83 5.03 -16.48 -11.86
N PRO A 84 5.54 -17.68 -12.15
CA PRO A 84 6.56 -17.90 -13.19
C PRO A 84 6.16 -17.48 -14.61
N LYS A 85 4.84 -17.41 -14.89
CA LYS A 85 4.30 -16.91 -16.17
C LYS A 85 4.27 -15.38 -16.24
N MET A 86 4.43 -14.68 -15.12
CA MET A 86 4.46 -13.22 -15.06
C MET A 86 5.71 -12.69 -15.74
N LYS A 87 5.57 -11.57 -16.47
CA LYS A 87 6.70 -10.86 -17.08
C LYS A 87 6.71 -9.44 -16.56
N MET A 88 7.89 -8.88 -16.25
CA MET A 88 8.00 -7.56 -15.65
C MET A 88 7.29 -6.46 -16.46
N ALA A 89 7.43 -6.45 -17.79
CA ALA A 89 6.76 -5.47 -18.65
C ALA A 89 5.24 -5.65 -18.75
N ARG A 90 4.70 -6.81 -18.32
CA ARG A 90 3.25 -7.10 -18.26
C ARG A 90 2.65 -6.86 -16.88
N MET A 91 3.47 -6.59 -15.86
CA MET A 91 3.02 -6.39 -14.49
C MET A 91 2.13 -5.14 -14.41
N GLN A 92 0.89 -5.33 -13.94
CA GLN A 92 -0.14 -4.29 -13.97
C GLN A 92 -0.08 -3.33 -12.79
N ASP A 93 0.60 -3.73 -11.71
CA ASP A 93 0.65 -3.05 -10.42
C ASP A 93 2.02 -2.37 -10.15
N ILE A 94 2.75 -1.97 -11.20
CA ILE A 94 3.99 -1.18 -11.06
C ILE A 94 3.69 0.23 -10.55
N GLY A 95 2.75 0.92 -11.19
CA GLY A 95 2.23 2.19 -10.71
C GLY A 95 0.93 1.97 -9.94
N GLY A 96 0.92 2.29 -8.65
CA GLY A 96 -0.27 2.20 -7.81
C GLY A 96 -0.77 3.57 -7.38
N ILE A 97 -2.08 3.79 -7.49
CA ILE A 97 -2.77 4.95 -6.92
C ILE A 97 -3.88 4.47 -5.97
N ARG A 98 -4.04 5.16 -4.85
CA ARG A 98 -5.03 4.84 -3.82
C ARG A 98 -5.92 6.04 -3.53
N ALA A 99 -7.21 5.77 -3.39
CA ALA A 99 -8.16 6.66 -2.74
C ALA A 99 -8.64 6.02 -1.43
N VAL A 100 -8.48 6.74 -0.32
CA VAL A 100 -9.09 6.40 0.97
C VAL A 100 -10.22 7.39 1.21
N VAL A 101 -11.45 6.89 1.20
CA VAL A 101 -12.68 7.70 1.30
C VAL A 101 -13.42 7.41 2.59
N LYS A 102 -14.42 8.23 2.90
CA LYS A 102 -15.16 8.19 4.16
C LYS A 102 -15.81 6.83 4.46
N ASP A 103 -16.58 6.30 3.51
CA ASP A 103 -17.49 5.17 3.73
C ASP A 103 -17.73 4.36 2.44
N MET A 104 -18.46 3.26 2.59
CA MET A 104 -18.80 2.35 1.49
C MET A 104 -19.62 3.00 0.37
N GLN A 105 -20.47 3.99 0.69
CA GLN A 105 -21.23 4.71 -0.34
C GLN A 105 -20.28 5.50 -1.25
N LYS A 106 -19.28 6.18 -0.67
CA LYS A 106 -18.25 6.87 -1.44
C LYS A 106 -17.39 5.92 -2.26
N VAL A 107 -17.03 4.75 -1.72
CA VAL A 107 -16.30 3.70 -2.46
C VAL A 107 -17.03 3.34 -3.74
N ARG A 108 -18.32 2.99 -3.64
CA ARG A 108 -19.14 2.58 -4.79
C ARG A 108 -19.40 3.72 -5.78
N LYS A 109 -19.57 4.96 -5.31
CA LYS A 109 -19.68 6.15 -6.17
C LYS A 109 -18.40 6.37 -7.01
N ILE A 110 -17.23 6.23 -6.40
CA ILE A 110 -15.94 6.36 -7.11
C ILE A 110 -15.73 5.19 -8.07
N GLU A 111 -15.99 3.96 -7.64
CA GLU A 111 -15.91 2.78 -8.51
C GLU A 111 -16.79 2.95 -9.77
N SER A 112 -18.05 3.35 -9.59
CA SER A 112 -18.99 3.59 -10.69
C SER A 112 -18.50 4.71 -11.63
N ALA A 113 -17.97 5.80 -11.09
CA ALA A 113 -17.45 6.91 -11.88
C ALA A 113 -16.27 6.54 -12.78
N TYR A 114 -15.55 5.46 -12.45
CA TYR A 114 -14.38 4.98 -13.19
C TYR A 114 -14.64 3.70 -13.98
N LYS A 115 -15.86 3.14 -13.93
CA LYS A 115 -16.25 1.86 -14.56
C LYS A 115 -16.03 1.82 -16.07
N ASN A 116 -16.12 2.97 -16.74
CA ASN A 116 -15.99 3.08 -18.21
C ASN A 116 -14.63 3.62 -18.66
N GLY A 117 -13.64 3.73 -17.76
CA GLY A 117 -12.38 4.40 -18.08
C GLY A 117 -12.47 5.92 -17.96
N THR A 118 -11.46 6.59 -18.49
CA THR A 118 -11.37 8.05 -18.58
C THR A 118 -10.94 8.44 -19.99
N LYS A 119 -10.91 9.74 -20.30
CA LYS A 119 -10.40 10.24 -21.60
C LYS A 119 -8.96 9.79 -21.90
N ILE A 120 -8.15 9.55 -20.87
CA ILE A 120 -6.71 9.22 -21.01
C ILE A 120 -6.45 7.72 -20.79
N PHE A 121 -7.28 7.04 -20.00
CA PHE A 121 -7.05 5.68 -19.54
C PHE A 121 -8.21 4.77 -19.91
N THR A 122 -7.92 3.67 -20.59
CA THR A 122 -8.87 2.58 -20.82
C THR A 122 -8.88 1.64 -19.63
N ILE A 123 -10.05 1.25 -19.15
CA ILE A 123 -10.17 0.23 -18.09
C ILE A 123 -9.88 -1.16 -18.67
N VAL A 124 -9.10 -1.96 -17.95
CA VAL A 124 -8.89 -3.38 -18.27
C VAL A 124 -10.01 -4.18 -17.61
N LYS A 125 -10.67 -5.05 -18.38
CA LYS A 125 -11.74 -5.93 -17.84
C LYS A 125 -11.19 -6.83 -16.73
N GLY A 126 -12.03 -7.14 -15.74
CA GLY A 126 -11.69 -8.10 -14.68
C GLY A 126 -11.12 -7.49 -13.39
N GLY A 127 -11.54 -6.27 -13.02
CA GLY A 127 -11.28 -5.71 -11.70
C GLY A 127 -11.68 -6.66 -10.55
N ARG A 128 -11.14 -6.42 -9.35
CA ARG A 128 -11.37 -7.27 -8.18
C ARG A 128 -12.09 -6.49 -7.09
N ASP A 129 -13.20 -7.03 -6.61
CA ASP A 129 -13.93 -6.52 -5.46
C ASP A 129 -13.56 -7.34 -4.22
N TYR A 130 -12.45 -6.97 -3.57
CA TYR A 130 -12.07 -7.61 -2.30
C TYR A 130 -12.89 -7.10 -1.11
N ILE A 131 -13.93 -6.29 -1.32
CA ILE A 131 -14.84 -5.91 -0.24
C ILE A 131 -15.96 -6.92 -0.13
N ASN A 132 -16.59 -7.27 -1.25
CA ASN A 132 -17.61 -8.32 -1.30
C ASN A 132 -17.00 -9.72 -1.30
N TYR A 133 -15.80 -9.88 -1.87
CA TYR A 133 -15.07 -11.16 -1.92
C TYR A 133 -13.68 -11.01 -1.27
N PRO A 134 -13.62 -10.79 0.06
CA PRO A 134 -12.38 -10.54 0.77
C PRO A 134 -11.39 -11.70 0.68
N LYS A 135 -10.10 -11.40 0.80
CA LYS A 135 -9.07 -12.46 0.93
C LYS A 135 -9.16 -13.11 2.30
N ASN A 136 -8.71 -14.37 2.40
CA ASN A 136 -8.60 -15.11 3.66
C ASN A 136 -7.81 -14.36 4.74
N SER A 137 -6.81 -13.55 4.33
CA SER A 137 -6.03 -12.72 5.26
C SER A 137 -6.81 -11.61 5.93
N GLY A 138 -8.04 -11.28 5.50
CA GLY A 138 -8.75 -10.09 5.96
C GLY A 138 -8.70 -8.91 4.98
N TYR A 139 -7.93 -9.02 3.90
CA TYR A 139 -7.69 -7.88 3.03
C TYR A 139 -8.92 -7.44 2.22
N ARG A 140 -9.22 -6.12 2.28
CA ARG A 140 -10.35 -5.47 1.59
C ARG A 140 -9.94 -4.22 0.81
N SER A 141 -10.46 -4.11 -0.43
CA SER A 141 -10.29 -2.96 -1.35
C SER A 141 -11.02 -3.24 -2.68
N ILE A 142 -11.47 -2.21 -3.38
CA ILE A 142 -11.73 -2.32 -4.82
C ILE A 142 -10.42 -2.12 -5.59
N HIS A 143 -10.14 -2.99 -6.55
CA HIS A 143 -8.95 -2.98 -7.41
C HIS A 143 -9.37 -2.87 -8.87
N LEU A 144 -9.02 -1.76 -9.52
CA LEU A 144 -9.26 -1.51 -10.93
C LEU A 144 -7.93 -1.31 -11.65
N ILE A 145 -7.78 -1.87 -12.84
CA ILE A 145 -6.58 -1.70 -13.66
C ILE A 145 -6.88 -0.77 -14.83
N PHE A 146 -6.06 0.26 -14.98
CA PHE A 146 -6.16 1.25 -16.05
C PHE A 146 -4.93 1.20 -16.93
N LYS A 147 -5.13 1.18 -18.24
CA LYS A 147 -4.05 1.20 -19.22
C LYS A 147 -4.02 2.55 -19.92
N CYS A 148 -2.85 3.18 -19.96
CA CYS A 148 -2.66 4.40 -20.73
C CYS A 148 -2.36 4.06 -22.19
N LYS A 149 -2.55 5.05 -23.09
CA LYS A 149 -2.24 4.89 -24.53
C LYS A 149 -0.78 4.46 -24.78
N ASN A 150 0.14 4.89 -23.92
CA ASN A 150 1.57 4.57 -24.01
C ASN A 150 1.90 3.14 -23.53
N GLY A 151 0.90 2.36 -23.13
CA GLY A 151 1.03 0.94 -22.81
C GLY A 151 1.34 0.61 -21.35
N PHE A 152 1.51 1.61 -20.48
CA PHE A 152 1.69 1.43 -19.04
C PHE A 152 0.36 1.17 -18.33
N SER A 153 0.40 0.37 -17.28
CA SER A 153 -0.76 0.06 -16.44
C SER A 153 -0.65 0.75 -15.08
N ILE A 154 -1.77 1.27 -14.59
CA ILE A 154 -1.93 1.86 -13.27
C ILE A 154 -2.99 1.05 -12.52
N GLU A 155 -2.63 0.53 -11.35
CA GLU A 155 -3.58 -0.08 -10.42
C GLU A 155 -4.22 1.02 -9.55
N PHE A 156 -5.54 1.14 -9.63
CA PHE A 156 -6.32 2.02 -8.77
C PHE A 156 -6.98 1.22 -7.65
N GLN A 157 -6.64 1.57 -6.41
CA GLN A 157 -7.19 1.00 -5.19
C GLN A 157 -8.16 1.97 -4.53
N ILE A 158 -9.37 1.53 -4.22
CA ILE A 158 -10.36 2.32 -3.48
C ILE A 158 -10.68 1.60 -2.18
N ARG A 159 -10.62 2.32 -1.06
CA ARG A 159 -10.88 1.79 0.30
C ARG A 159 -11.57 2.83 1.17
N THR A 160 -12.24 2.37 2.21
CA THR A 160 -12.69 3.24 3.31
C THR A 160 -11.56 3.54 4.29
N HIS A 161 -11.78 4.47 5.22
CA HIS A 161 -10.86 4.71 6.34
C HIS A 161 -10.68 3.47 7.24
N ILE A 162 -11.74 2.68 7.47
CA ILE A 162 -11.68 1.47 8.31
C ILE A 162 -10.82 0.39 7.64
N GLN A 163 -11.03 0.15 6.34
CA GLN A 163 -10.21 -0.77 5.55
C GLN A 163 -8.75 -0.33 5.45
N HIS A 164 -8.52 0.99 5.37
CA HIS A 164 -7.18 1.54 5.40
C HIS A 164 -6.52 1.35 6.77
N ALA A 165 -7.24 1.58 7.88
CA ALA A 165 -6.75 1.36 9.23
C ALA A 165 -6.33 -0.10 9.46
N TRP A 166 -7.15 -1.06 9.00
CA TRP A 166 -6.81 -2.48 9.01
C TRP A 166 -5.53 -2.77 8.23
N ALA A 167 -5.45 -2.31 6.97
CA ALA A 167 -4.30 -2.58 6.11
C ALA A 167 -3.00 -1.98 6.67
N THR A 168 -3.09 -0.81 7.30
CA THR A 168 -1.97 -0.18 8.00
C THR A 168 -1.52 -1.02 9.19
N ALA A 169 -2.42 -1.45 10.07
CA ALA A 169 -2.06 -2.23 11.26
C ALA A 169 -1.40 -3.57 10.90
N VAL A 170 -1.92 -4.26 9.88
CA VAL A 170 -1.34 -5.50 9.35
C VAL A 170 0.07 -5.27 8.79
N GLU A 171 0.28 -4.18 8.04
CA GLU A 171 1.59 -3.83 7.49
C GLU A 171 2.59 -3.42 8.59
N THR A 172 2.15 -2.67 9.60
CA THR A 172 2.94 -2.30 10.77
C THR A 172 3.37 -3.53 11.58
N MET A 173 2.42 -4.42 11.89
CA MET A 173 2.73 -5.64 12.64
C MET A 173 3.58 -6.61 11.83
N GLY A 174 3.30 -6.77 10.53
CA GLY A 174 4.11 -7.62 9.65
C GLY A 174 5.54 -7.13 9.51
N THR A 175 5.76 -5.81 9.49
CA THR A 175 7.10 -5.22 9.53
C THR A 175 7.85 -5.62 10.80
N PHE A 176 7.17 -5.58 11.96
CA PHE A 176 7.78 -5.97 13.23
C PHE A 176 8.08 -7.47 13.32
N LEU A 177 7.15 -8.30 12.86
CA LEU A 177 7.32 -9.76 12.86
C LEU A 177 8.22 -10.25 11.72
N ASN A 178 8.74 -9.35 10.87
CA ASN A 178 9.47 -9.68 9.64
C ASN A 178 8.71 -10.67 8.71
N HIS A 179 7.39 -10.48 8.60
CA HIS A 179 6.48 -11.35 7.87
C HIS A 179 5.48 -10.57 7.01
N SER A 180 5.12 -11.09 5.83
CA SER A 180 4.09 -10.49 4.97
C SER A 180 2.69 -10.94 5.38
N LEU A 181 2.23 -10.54 6.58
CA LEU A 181 0.92 -10.96 7.13
C LEU A 181 -0.25 -10.72 6.16
N LYS A 182 -0.19 -9.62 5.40
CA LYS A 182 -1.19 -9.25 4.39
C LYS A 182 -1.28 -10.26 3.23
N SER A 183 -0.18 -10.94 2.96
CA SER A 183 -0.04 -12.00 1.96
C SER A 183 -0.28 -13.39 2.56
N SER A 184 -0.79 -13.49 3.79
CA SER A 184 -0.96 -14.74 4.54
C SER A 184 0.34 -15.44 4.92
N GLU A 185 1.41 -14.67 5.14
CA GLU A 185 2.70 -15.19 5.62
C GLU A 185 2.95 -14.68 7.04
N GLY A 186 3.15 -15.57 8.00
CA GLY A 186 3.47 -15.26 9.40
C GLY A 186 2.80 -16.21 10.39
N PRO A 187 2.94 -15.99 11.71
CA PRO A 187 2.40 -16.90 12.70
C PRO A 187 0.87 -16.91 12.68
N ASP A 188 0.28 -18.11 12.79
CA ASP A 188 -1.17 -18.33 12.61
C ASP A 188 -2.03 -17.45 13.52
N GLU A 189 -1.62 -17.26 14.78
CA GLU A 189 -2.37 -16.42 15.72
C GLU A 189 -2.53 -14.97 15.27
N TRP A 190 -1.56 -14.43 14.53
CA TRP A 190 -1.62 -13.07 13.97
C TRP A 190 -2.45 -13.03 12.70
N LEU A 191 -2.33 -14.05 11.86
CA LEU A 191 -3.15 -14.19 10.65
C LEU A 191 -4.64 -14.31 11.01
N GLU A 192 -4.95 -15.15 11.99
CA GLU A 192 -6.30 -15.32 12.54
C GLU A 192 -6.80 -14.02 13.19
N PHE A 193 -5.98 -13.37 14.01
CA PHE A 193 -6.36 -12.10 14.63
C PHE A 193 -6.74 -11.05 13.59
N PHE A 194 -5.92 -10.86 12.55
CA PHE A 194 -6.21 -9.86 11.52
C PHE A 194 -7.38 -10.26 10.61
N SER A 195 -7.58 -11.55 10.33
CA SER A 195 -8.76 -12.03 9.61
C SER A 195 -10.05 -11.79 10.42
N LEU A 196 -10.01 -12.07 11.73
CA LEU A 196 -11.11 -11.78 12.66
C LEU A 196 -11.37 -10.27 12.78
N ALA A 197 -10.32 -9.45 12.91
CA ALA A 197 -10.44 -7.99 12.96
C ALA A 197 -11.09 -7.43 11.69
N SER A 198 -10.74 -7.97 10.51
CA SER A 198 -11.40 -7.60 9.26
C SER A 198 -12.88 -7.97 9.24
N SER A 199 -13.24 -9.13 9.77
CA SER A 199 -14.65 -9.56 9.87
C SER A 199 -15.44 -8.70 10.86
N ALA A 200 -14.84 -8.29 11.97
CA ALA A 200 -15.46 -7.35 12.90
C ALA A 200 -15.64 -5.95 12.28
N PHE A 201 -14.66 -5.46 11.53
CA PHE A 201 -14.78 -4.20 10.80
C PHE A 201 -15.82 -4.28 9.67
N ALA A 202 -16.02 -5.45 9.09
CA ALA A 202 -17.05 -5.67 8.08
C ALA A 202 -18.46 -5.43 8.65
N ILE A 203 -18.69 -5.74 9.94
CA ILE A 203 -19.95 -5.42 10.64
C ILE A 203 -20.18 -3.90 10.68
N LEU A 204 -19.14 -3.13 11.05
CA LEU A 204 -19.20 -1.65 11.08
C LEU A 204 -19.55 -1.04 9.72
N GLU A 205 -19.18 -1.73 8.63
CA GLU A 205 -19.40 -1.28 7.26
C GLU A 205 -20.57 -1.96 6.55
N SER A 206 -21.27 -2.88 7.24
CA SER A 206 -22.32 -3.72 6.66
C SER A 206 -21.87 -4.45 5.38
N THR A 207 -20.69 -5.07 5.43
CA THR A 207 -20.10 -5.84 4.31
C THR A 207 -19.91 -7.32 4.68
N PRO A 208 -19.77 -8.23 3.71
CA PRO A 208 -19.65 -9.66 3.97
C PRO A 208 -18.45 -10.00 4.87
N ARG A 209 -18.64 -10.93 5.81
CA ARG A 209 -17.59 -11.46 6.68
C ARG A 209 -16.84 -12.61 6.01
N ILE A 210 -15.65 -12.91 6.52
CA ILE A 210 -14.77 -13.96 5.96
C ILE A 210 -15.05 -15.25 6.73
N SER A 211 -15.14 -16.38 6.03
CA SER A 211 -15.20 -17.70 6.67
C SER A 211 -13.96 -17.96 7.54
N PRO A 212 -14.11 -18.50 8.77
CA PRO A 212 -15.34 -19.04 9.36
C PRO A 212 -16.15 -18.03 10.20
N TYR A 213 -15.77 -16.76 10.23
CA TYR A 213 -16.38 -15.73 11.08
C TYR A 213 -17.73 -15.24 10.55
N ASP A 214 -18.10 -15.60 9.33
CA ASP A 214 -19.42 -15.37 8.74
C ASP A 214 -20.55 -16.10 9.48
N ARG A 215 -20.24 -17.19 10.18
CA ARG A 215 -21.17 -18.00 10.99
C ARG A 215 -21.40 -17.47 12.40
N LEU A 216 -20.58 -16.54 12.87
CA LEU A 216 -20.72 -15.96 14.21
C LEU A 216 -21.80 -14.88 14.22
N SER A 217 -22.44 -14.61 15.35
CA SER A 217 -23.20 -13.38 15.54
C SER A 217 -22.26 -12.17 15.63
N ASP A 218 -22.81 -10.96 15.51
CA ASP A 218 -22.04 -9.72 15.67
C ASP A 218 -21.41 -9.64 17.06
N LYS A 219 -22.18 -10.00 18.09
CA LYS A 219 -21.74 -10.03 19.49
C LYS A 219 -20.56 -11.00 19.69
N GLU A 220 -20.70 -12.24 19.22
CA GLU A 220 -19.63 -13.26 19.34
C GLU A 220 -18.36 -12.83 18.57
N THR A 221 -18.53 -12.21 17.41
CA THR A 221 -17.40 -11.70 16.61
C THR A 221 -16.63 -10.62 17.39
N PHE A 222 -17.34 -9.67 18.00
CA PHE A 222 -16.74 -8.61 18.80
C PHE A 222 -16.09 -9.12 20.08
N GLU A 223 -16.75 -10.02 20.81
CA GLU A 223 -16.20 -10.64 22.02
C GLU A 223 -14.93 -11.44 21.70
N LYS A 224 -14.96 -12.26 20.65
CA LYS A 224 -13.78 -13.03 20.21
C LYS A 224 -12.64 -12.11 19.81
N LEU A 225 -12.93 -11.02 19.09
CA LEU A 225 -11.90 -10.05 18.70
C LEU A 225 -11.23 -9.43 19.93
N LEU A 226 -12.01 -8.89 20.87
CA LEU A 226 -11.49 -8.19 22.05
C LEU A 226 -10.71 -9.14 22.97
N LYS A 227 -11.18 -10.39 23.12
CA LYS A 227 -10.43 -11.43 23.85
C LYS A 227 -9.09 -11.74 23.18
N THR A 228 -9.08 -11.88 21.85
CA THR A 228 -7.84 -12.17 21.10
C THR A 228 -6.88 -11.00 21.10
N GLU A 229 -7.40 -9.77 20.96
CA GLU A 229 -6.64 -8.53 21.05
C GLU A 229 -5.89 -8.43 22.39
N ALA A 230 -6.60 -8.66 23.50
CA ALA A 230 -6.02 -8.63 24.84
C ALA A 230 -4.99 -9.75 25.05
N ARG A 231 -5.26 -10.97 24.57
CA ARG A 231 -4.31 -12.10 24.65
C ARG A 231 -3.00 -11.81 23.91
N LEU A 232 -3.09 -11.21 22.72
CA LEU A 232 -1.93 -10.87 21.90
C LEU A 232 -1.32 -9.50 22.24
N ASP A 233 -1.95 -8.74 23.13
CA ASP A 233 -1.57 -7.38 23.51
C ASP A 233 -1.34 -6.46 22.30
N VAL A 234 -2.24 -6.54 21.31
CA VAL A 234 -2.02 -5.94 19.99
C VAL A 234 -1.98 -4.42 20.07
N ILE A 235 -2.90 -3.80 20.81
CA ILE A 235 -2.97 -2.34 20.91
C ILE A 235 -1.74 -1.77 21.59
N THR A 236 -1.23 -2.42 22.64
CA THR A 236 0.00 -2.00 23.33
C THR A 236 1.20 -2.14 22.41
N LYS A 237 1.37 -3.27 21.71
CA LYS A 237 2.45 -3.46 20.72
C LYS A 237 2.42 -2.37 19.64
N LEU A 238 1.27 -2.15 19.01
CA LEU A 238 1.09 -1.10 18.01
C LEU A 238 1.38 0.31 18.56
N THR A 239 1.02 0.58 19.81
CA THR A 239 1.27 1.87 20.46
C THR A 239 2.74 2.06 20.81
N GLY A 240 3.41 1.01 21.31
CA GLY A 240 4.83 1.01 21.61
C GLY A 240 5.66 1.38 20.38
N PHE A 241 5.33 0.83 19.21
CA PHE A 241 6.03 1.13 17.96
C PHE A 241 5.90 2.59 17.53
N ARG A 242 4.73 3.20 17.74
CA ARG A 242 4.51 4.63 17.44
C ARG A 242 5.42 5.53 18.28
N VAL A 243 5.68 5.18 19.54
CA VAL A 243 6.53 5.98 20.43
C VAL A 243 7.97 5.98 19.94
N VAL A 244 8.48 4.84 19.46
CA VAL A 244 9.85 4.75 18.94
C VAL A 244 9.98 5.46 17.58
N ALA A 245 8.97 5.32 16.71
CA ALA A 245 8.93 5.99 15.41
C ALA A 245 8.80 7.53 15.48
N ARG A 246 8.49 8.13 16.64
CA ARG A 246 8.39 9.60 16.81
C ARG A 246 9.73 10.32 16.65
N GLN A 247 10.85 9.62 16.64
CA GLN A 247 12.16 10.18 16.31
C GLN A 247 12.31 10.40 14.79
N ILE A 248 11.39 11.17 14.22
CA ILE A 248 11.40 11.49 12.78
C ILE A 248 12.37 12.63 12.55
N LYS A 249 13.47 12.34 11.85
CA LYS A 249 14.29 13.39 11.25
C LYS A 249 13.59 13.85 9.97
N ASP A 250 12.90 14.98 10.11
CA ASP A 250 12.26 15.70 9.02
C ASP A 250 13.23 16.79 8.53
N ASP A 251 13.52 16.83 7.23
CA ASP A 251 14.35 17.87 6.63
C ASP A 251 13.66 19.25 6.59
N LYS A 252 12.40 19.34 7.03
CA LYS A 252 11.51 20.52 7.03
C LYS A 252 11.31 21.12 5.64
N LYS A 253 11.69 20.42 4.57
CA LYS A 253 11.58 20.93 3.21
C LYS A 253 10.17 20.70 2.68
N LYS A 254 9.62 21.72 2.02
CA LYS A 254 8.46 21.53 1.15
C LYS A 254 8.91 20.68 -0.04
N GLY A 255 8.13 19.66 -0.38
CA GLY A 255 8.39 18.75 -1.50
C GLY A 255 7.13 17.97 -1.86
N HIS A 256 7.07 17.50 -3.10
CA HIS A 256 5.96 16.69 -3.60
C HIS A 256 6.26 15.19 -3.53
N TYR A 257 7.55 14.83 -3.57
CA TYR A 257 8.03 13.46 -3.46
C TYR A 257 8.81 13.31 -2.16
N HIS A 258 8.59 12.21 -1.45
CA HIS A 258 9.23 11.93 -0.18
C HIS A 258 9.83 10.52 -0.21
N LEU A 259 11.13 10.43 0.03
CA LEU A 259 11.84 9.20 0.28
C LEU A 259 11.79 8.91 1.77
N VAL A 260 11.06 7.86 2.15
CA VAL A 260 10.95 7.42 3.54
C VAL A 260 11.83 6.21 3.73
N THR A 261 12.76 6.30 4.70
CA THR A 261 13.62 5.21 5.14
C THR A 261 13.31 4.89 6.59
N LEU A 262 12.88 3.67 6.87
CA LEU A 262 12.66 3.15 8.22
C LEU A 262 13.82 2.21 8.56
N ASP A 263 14.65 2.63 9.51
CA ASP A 263 15.71 1.80 10.09
C ASP A 263 15.08 0.95 11.20
N LEU A 264 15.03 -0.37 11.00
CA LEU A 264 14.34 -1.30 11.92
C LEU A 264 15.21 -1.66 13.12
N ASP A 265 16.54 -1.53 13.01
CA ASP A 265 17.45 -1.77 14.14
C ASP A 265 17.40 -0.59 15.13
N LYS A 266 17.36 0.64 14.60
CA LYS A 266 17.25 1.87 15.42
C LYS A 266 15.82 2.27 15.69
N MET A 267 14.85 1.65 15.00
CA MET A 267 13.43 1.99 15.03
C MET A 267 13.18 3.49 14.72
N MET A 268 13.96 4.05 13.79
CA MET A 268 13.90 5.46 13.39
C MET A 268 13.43 5.62 11.95
N ALA A 269 12.56 6.59 11.70
CA ALA A 269 12.15 6.98 10.36
C ALA A 269 12.87 8.28 9.93
N ASN A 270 13.44 8.26 8.73
CA ASN A 270 14.04 9.44 8.09
C ASN A 270 13.25 9.81 6.83
N ILE A 271 12.94 11.10 6.67
CA ILE A 271 12.22 11.61 5.50
C ILE A 271 13.13 12.58 4.75
N GLN A 272 13.34 12.33 3.47
CA GLN A 272 13.98 13.27 2.55
C GLN A 272 12.95 13.72 1.50
N SER A 273 12.78 15.04 1.36
CA SER A 273 11.75 15.64 0.51
C SER A 273 12.35 16.27 -0.75
N TYR A 274 11.70 16.03 -1.89
CA TYR A 274 12.12 16.49 -3.21
C TYR A 274 11.00 17.27 -3.92
N GLN A 275 11.38 18.33 -4.62
CA GLN A 275 10.46 19.11 -5.44
C GLN A 275 10.09 18.35 -6.73
N PRO A 276 8.99 18.71 -7.41
CA PRO A 276 8.58 18.04 -8.65
C PRO A 276 9.67 17.97 -9.73
N LYS A 277 10.50 19.01 -9.82
CA LYS A 277 11.63 19.11 -10.76
C LYS A 277 12.78 18.12 -10.45
N ASP A 278 12.89 17.68 -9.20
CA ASP A 278 13.99 16.85 -8.70
C ASP A 278 13.63 15.36 -8.62
N ILE A 279 12.56 14.94 -9.31
CA ILE A 279 12.11 13.55 -9.32
C ILE A 279 13.16 12.57 -9.84
N GLY A 280 14.00 13.00 -10.79
CA GLY A 280 15.15 12.20 -11.25
C GLY A 280 16.11 11.90 -10.10
N LEU A 281 16.49 12.93 -9.34
CA LEU A 281 17.35 12.79 -8.17
C LEU A 281 16.69 11.93 -7.08
N ALA A 282 15.40 12.10 -6.83
CA ALA A 282 14.66 11.30 -5.85
C ALA A 282 14.69 9.79 -6.20
N ASN A 283 14.59 9.45 -7.48
CA ASN A 283 14.71 8.05 -7.93
C ASN A 283 16.14 7.54 -7.75
N ILE A 284 17.17 8.34 -8.07
CA ILE A 284 18.57 7.95 -7.86
C ILE A 284 18.85 7.65 -6.38
N GLU A 285 18.43 8.55 -5.48
CA GLU A 285 18.62 8.35 -4.03
C GLU A 285 17.82 7.16 -3.50
N TYR A 286 16.60 6.94 -4.02
CA TYR A 286 15.83 5.75 -3.73
C TYR A 286 16.55 4.46 -4.16
N SER A 287 17.14 4.43 -5.36
CA SER A 287 17.91 3.28 -5.85
C SER A 287 19.13 2.98 -4.99
N LYS A 288 19.86 4.02 -4.54
CA LYS A 288 20.97 3.86 -3.58
C LYS A 288 20.53 3.22 -2.28
N LYS A 289 19.40 3.68 -1.72
CA LYS A 289 18.83 3.12 -0.49
C LYS A 289 18.32 1.69 -0.69
N GLU A 290 17.77 1.34 -1.86
CA GLU A 290 17.44 -0.07 -2.17
C GLU A 290 18.69 -0.95 -2.28
N ALA A 291 19.82 -0.44 -2.80
CA ALA A 291 21.07 -1.20 -2.82
C ALA A 291 21.57 -1.51 -1.39
N GLU A 292 21.40 -0.58 -0.44
CA GLU A 292 21.69 -0.82 0.98
C GLU A 292 20.82 -1.95 1.57
N VAL A 293 19.53 -2.02 1.21
CA VAL A 293 18.64 -3.12 1.61
C VAL A 293 19.13 -4.45 1.05
N ASN A 294 19.49 -4.49 -0.24
CA ASN A 294 19.99 -5.69 -0.89
C ASN A 294 21.33 -6.15 -0.34
N ALA A 295 22.16 -5.23 0.17
CA ALA A 295 23.40 -5.52 0.88
C ALA A 295 23.18 -6.04 2.32
N GLY A 296 21.94 -6.25 2.73
CA GLY A 296 21.59 -6.85 4.02
C GLY A 296 21.29 -5.86 5.14
N LYS A 297 21.22 -4.54 4.87
CA LYS A 297 20.79 -3.60 5.92
C LYS A 297 19.31 -3.81 6.23
N ASN A 298 18.97 -3.84 7.53
CA ASN A 298 17.61 -4.02 8.02
C ASN A 298 16.82 -2.69 7.96
N ILE A 299 16.60 -2.20 6.74
CA ILE A 299 15.86 -0.96 6.49
C ILE A 299 14.72 -1.19 5.50
N GLN A 300 13.64 -0.44 5.64
CA GLN A 300 12.59 -0.35 4.63
C GLN A 300 12.63 1.00 3.93
N VAL A 301 12.58 0.96 2.60
CA VAL A 301 12.69 2.16 1.77
C VAL A 301 11.46 2.26 0.85
N VAL A 302 10.91 3.47 0.74
CA VAL A 302 9.83 3.76 -0.20
C VAL A 302 9.93 5.19 -0.71
N LEU A 303 9.67 5.37 -2.02
CA LEU A 303 9.44 6.67 -2.62
C LEU A 303 7.94 6.85 -2.89
N VAL A 304 7.37 7.93 -2.38
CA VAL A 304 5.94 8.23 -2.42
C VAL A 304 5.70 9.69 -2.77
N SER A 305 4.55 9.98 -3.38
CA SER A 305 4.13 11.35 -3.66
C SER A 305 3.02 11.79 -2.69
N SER A 306 3.16 12.99 -2.12
CA SER A 306 2.19 13.61 -1.22
C SER A 306 2.27 15.14 -1.31
N GLU A 307 1.20 15.85 -0.95
CA GLU A 307 1.19 17.33 -0.91
C GLU A 307 1.93 17.90 0.30
N SER A 308 2.06 17.11 1.36
CA SER A 308 2.77 17.48 2.58
C SER A 308 3.20 16.25 3.36
N ILE A 309 4.13 16.45 4.31
CA ILE A 309 4.54 15.41 5.26
C ILE A 309 3.37 15.00 6.17
N SER A 310 2.46 15.91 6.50
CA SER A 310 1.23 15.59 7.23
C SER A 310 0.32 14.66 6.42
N ALA A 311 0.09 14.98 5.14
CA ALA A 311 -0.67 14.11 4.23
C ALA A 311 0.04 12.76 3.99
N LEU A 312 1.37 12.75 3.97
CA LEU A 312 2.19 11.55 3.84
C LEU A 312 1.98 10.62 5.03
N LYS A 313 2.09 11.16 6.26
CA LYS A 313 1.84 10.42 7.50
C LYS A 313 0.43 9.82 7.54
N LYS A 314 -0.57 10.55 7.04
CA LYS A 314 -1.95 10.06 6.96
C LYS A 314 -2.16 8.99 5.88
N ALA A 315 -1.46 9.08 4.75
CA ALA A 315 -1.65 8.19 3.60
C ALA A 315 -0.86 6.89 3.68
N TYR A 316 0.30 6.93 4.35
CA TYR A 316 1.15 5.75 4.59
C TYR A 316 1.62 5.65 6.04
N PRO A 317 0.68 5.55 6.99
CA PRO A 317 1.00 5.56 8.40
C PRO A 317 1.83 4.34 8.85
N SER A 318 1.82 3.24 8.07
CA SER A 318 2.65 2.06 8.35
C SER A 318 4.16 2.34 8.29
N TYR A 319 4.62 3.29 7.46
CA TYR A 319 6.03 3.70 7.46
C TYR A 319 6.43 4.57 8.65
N PHE A 320 5.44 5.02 9.43
CA PHE A 320 5.62 5.74 10.69
C PHE A 320 5.22 4.88 11.89
N LEU A 321 5.00 3.58 11.67
CA LEU A 321 4.51 2.62 12.65
C LEU A 321 3.26 3.13 13.41
N ASP A 322 2.43 3.93 12.73
CA ASP A 322 1.27 4.56 13.33
C ASP A 322 0.00 3.78 12.98
N ALA A 323 -0.49 2.98 13.91
CA ALA A 323 -1.76 2.27 13.76
C ALA A 323 -2.88 2.87 14.61
N GLU A 324 -2.82 4.16 14.98
CA GLU A 324 -3.83 4.80 15.85
C GLU A 324 -5.26 4.65 15.32
N LEU A 325 -5.43 4.73 14.00
CA LEU A 325 -6.74 4.55 13.37
C LEU A 325 -7.32 3.14 13.64
N PHE A 326 -6.48 2.12 13.74
CA PHE A 326 -6.90 0.76 14.07
C PHE A 326 -7.36 0.69 15.54
N SER A 327 -6.58 1.27 16.46
CA SER A 327 -6.95 1.37 17.88
C SER A 327 -8.28 2.09 18.09
N LYS A 328 -8.56 3.12 17.27
CA LYS A 328 -9.85 3.80 17.25
C LYS A 328 -10.99 2.87 16.83
N GLN A 329 -10.80 2.00 15.83
CA GLN A 329 -11.83 1.05 15.43
C GLN A 329 -12.08 -0.02 16.50
N ILE A 330 -11.04 -0.52 17.17
CA ILE A 330 -11.20 -1.41 18.33
C ILE A 330 -12.00 -0.73 19.44
N SER A 331 -11.77 0.57 19.68
CA SER A 331 -12.55 1.35 20.65
C SER A 331 -14.02 1.51 20.25
N VAL A 332 -14.31 1.66 18.95
CA VAL A 332 -15.68 1.69 18.41
C VAL A 332 -16.38 0.36 18.66
N ILE A 333 -15.72 -0.76 18.36
CA ILE A 333 -16.24 -2.11 18.62
C ILE A 333 -16.57 -2.30 20.10
N ARG A 334 -15.67 -1.91 21.01
CA ARG A 334 -15.89 -2.00 22.46
C ARG A 334 -17.16 -1.24 22.89
N LYS A 335 -17.39 -0.04 22.32
CA LYS A 335 -18.59 0.76 22.57
C LYS A 335 -19.86 0.13 21.99
N GLN A 336 -19.79 -0.47 20.80
CA GLN A 336 -20.93 -1.15 20.21
C GLN A 336 -21.31 -2.41 20.99
N LEU A 337 -20.34 -3.24 21.37
CA LEU A 337 -20.58 -4.43 22.19
C LEU A 337 -21.23 -4.08 23.53
N ALA A 338 -20.83 -2.97 24.16
CA ALA A 338 -21.44 -2.50 25.40
C ALA A 338 -22.93 -2.12 25.25
N LYS A 339 -23.38 -1.78 24.03
CA LYS A 339 -24.80 -1.49 23.71
C LYS A 339 -25.61 -2.74 23.32
N MET A 340 -24.94 -3.87 23.09
CA MET A 340 -25.56 -5.18 22.79
C MET A 340 -25.80 -6.00 24.06
N ARG A 341 -25.44 -5.45 25.23
CA ARG A 341 -25.81 -5.92 26.56
C ARG A 341 -27.06 -5.20 26.98
#